data_AF-A0A8J3ZTI6-F1
#
_entry.id   AF-A0A8J3ZTI6-F1
#
_cell.length_a   1.000
_cell.length_b   1.000
_cell.length_c   1.000
_cell.angle_alpha   90.00
_cell.angle_beta   90.00
_cell.angle_gamma   90.00
#
_symmetry.space_group_name_H-M   'P 1'
#
loop_
_entity.id
_entity.type
_entity.pdbx_description
1 polymer ?
#
loop_
_entity_poly.entity_id
_entity_poly.type
_entity_poly.pdbx_seq_one_letter_code
_entity_poly.pdbx_strand_id
1 'polypeptide(L)'
;MPFSAVVSQLLISCPGDVTESDLAVVRNAITRWNGTYGERFGAVVLPVSWNHNAAAEFGRPPQESINEQLVDRCDICIAIFANRIGTPTASTESGTTEEIDRVNKNGGYVGILRSVRPADTRSIDPDQLGRLRNYLDDIKTNSLVLEYEDNVTLAANVEQILVAAVSRNRGRAEVQLASPSAAKAQYAEIWPRTTSEEKVRTNSRGQVSSSRNWYIALFNSGKAPARNVKFDVKDERSGDDVPWRIIVSDVDTPFDVAVLAPNSEVRFPVALGMGMPVQARCVVTWDDDRGRQTNEATIRLV
;
A
#
# COMPACT_ATOMS: atom_id res chain seq x y z
N MET A 1 12.00 -6.90 -13.11
CA MET A 1 11.61 -7.79 -12.00
C MET A 1 10.42 -7.17 -11.30
N PRO A 2 9.41 -7.94 -10.85
CA PRO A 2 8.34 -7.38 -10.03
C PRO A 2 8.89 -6.95 -8.66
N PHE A 3 8.36 -5.86 -8.09
CA PHE A 3 8.68 -5.39 -6.74
C PHE A 3 7.40 -5.17 -5.93
N SER A 4 7.48 -5.30 -4.61
CA SER A 4 6.37 -4.98 -3.70
C SER A 4 6.34 -3.48 -3.45
N ALA A 5 5.14 -2.87 -3.51
CA ALA A 5 4.99 -1.43 -3.33
C ALA A 5 3.73 -1.07 -2.54
N VAL A 6 3.81 -0.01 -1.75
CA VAL A 6 2.65 0.65 -1.16
C VAL A 6 2.06 1.60 -2.21
N VAL A 7 0.76 1.49 -2.45
CA VAL A 7 0.06 2.36 -3.40
C VAL A 7 -0.51 3.56 -2.66
N SER A 8 -0.11 4.78 -3.05
CA SER A 8 -0.72 6.03 -2.60
C SER A 8 -1.72 6.52 -3.65
N GLN A 9 -2.96 6.75 -3.27
CA GLN A 9 -3.97 7.34 -4.15
C GLN A 9 -3.79 8.86 -4.19
N LEU A 10 -3.71 9.42 -5.41
CA LEU A 10 -3.48 10.85 -5.63
C LEU A 10 -4.65 11.50 -6.35
N LEU A 11 -5.32 12.43 -5.70
CA LEU A 11 -6.32 13.30 -6.29
C LEU A 11 -5.66 14.44 -7.05
N ILE A 12 -6.06 14.66 -8.30
CA ILE A 12 -5.75 15.88 -9.04
C ILE A 12 -7.01 16.75 -8.98
N SER A 13 -6.96 17.82 -8.18
CA SER A 13 -8.08 18.73 -7.96
C SER A 13 -7.83 20.05 -8.67
N CYS A 14 -8.77 20.52 -9.49
CA CYS A 14 -8.63 21.79 -10.18
C CYS A 14 -9.99 22.37 -10.61
N PRO A 15 -10.13 23.71 -10.66
CA PRO A 15 -11.23 24.35 -11.35
C PRO A 15 -11.15 24.13 -12.87
N GLY A 16 -12.27 24.34 -13.56
CA GLY A 16 -12.40 24.01 -14.99
C GLY A 16 -11.62 24.92 -15.96
N ASP A 17 -10.89 25.93 -15.49
CA ASP A 17 -10.01 26.78 -16.31
C ASP A 17 -8.56 26.29 -16.35
N VAL A 18 -8.21 25.25 -15.58
CA VAL A 18 -6.94 24.55 -15.74
C VAL A 18 -6.99 23.71 -17.03
N THR A 19 -5.97 23.87 -17.87
CA THR A 19 -5.97 23.26 -19.21
C THR A 19 -5.62 21.78 -19.17
N GLU A 20 -6.14 21.02 -20.14
CA GLU A 20 -5.78 19.61 -20.29
C GLU A 20 -4.27 19.40 -20.53
N SER A 21 -3.58 20.39 -21.11
CA SER A 21 -2.12 20.36 -21.24
C SER A 21 -1.42 20.32 -19.88
N ASP A 22 -1.90 21.11 -18.92
CA ASP A 22 -1.33 21.14 -17.56
C ASP A 22 -1.62 19.82 -16.85
N LEU A 23 -2.84 19.30 -16.96
CA LEU A 23 -3.20 17.99 -16.41
C LEU A 23 -2.37 16.86 -17.02
N ALA A 24 -2.09 16.90 -18.33
CA ALA A 24 -1.22 15.94 -18.99
C ALA A 24 0.22 16.00 -18.45
N VAL A 25 0.76 17.20 -18.19
CA VAL A 25 2.07 17.36 -17.55
C VAL A 25 2.09 16.72 -16.16
N VAL A 26 1.06 16.94 -15.34
CA VAL A 26 0.96 16.32 -14.01
C VAL A 26 0.91 14.80 -14.10
N ARG A 27 0.07 14.22 -14.98
CA ARG A 27 -0.01 12.76 -15.16
C ARG A 27 1.30 12.15 -15.66
N ASN A 28 1.99 12.86 -16.56
CA ASN A 28 3.29 12.43 -17.07
C ASN A 28 4.36 12.49 -15.97
N ALA A 29 4.36 13.53 -15.13
CA ALA A 29 5.27 13.65 -13.99
C ALA A 29 5.03 12.51 -12.97
N ILE A 30 3.78 12.16 -12.68
CA ILE A 30 3.44 11.01 -11.82
C ILE A 30 3.97 9.70 -12.43
N THR A 31 3.75 9.49 -13.73
CA THR A 31 4.23 8.31 -14.44
C THR A 31 5.76 8.20 -14.40
N ARG A 32 6.45 9.33 -14.65
CA ARG A 32 7.91 9.43 -14.58
C ARG A 32 8.43 9.16 -13.17
N TRP A 33 7.76 9.71 -12.16
CA TRP A 33 8.10 9.49 -10.75
C TRP A 33 7.99 8.00 -10.40
N ASN A 34 6.89 7.33 -10.78
CA ASN A 34 6.72 5.89 -10.57
C ASN A 34 7.84 5.07 -11.22
N GLY A 35 8.22 5.39 -12.46
CA GLY A 35 9.30 4.69 -13.16
C GLY A 35 10.70 4.97 -12.61
N THR A 36 10.95 6.17 -12.10
CA THR A 36 12.29 6.60 -11.63
C THR A 36 12.53 6.25 -10.16
N TYR A 37 11.50 6.40 -9.34
CA TYR A 37 11.58 6.35 -7.89
C TYR A 37 10.77 5.20 -7.29
N GLY A 38 9.77 4.66 -7.99
CA GLY A 38 8.82 3.74 -7.38
C GLY A 38 9.44 2.51 -6.76
N GLU A 39 10.39 1.85 -7.43
CA GLU A 39 11.12 0.70 -6.88
C GLU A 39 12.01 1.10 -5.68
N ARG A 40 12.74 2.21 -5.79
CA ARG A 40 13.61 2.72 -4.72
C ARG A 40 12.83 3.06 -3.46
N PHE A 41 11.66 3.68 -3.62
CA PHE A 41 10.80 4.07 -2.51
C PHE A 41 9.87 2.95 -2.08
N GLY A 42 9.78 1.83 -2.81
CA GLY A 42 8.78 0.78 -2.57
C GLY A 42 7.36 1.34 -2.60
N ALA A 43 7.10 2.29 -3.50
CA ALA A 43 5.84 3.04 -3.53
C ALA A 43 5.40 3.32 -4.97
N VAL A 44 4.08 3.33 -5.20
CA VAL A 44 3.48 3.71 -6.47
C VAL A 44 2.41 4.76 -6.20
N VAL A 45 2.40 5.82 -6.99
CA VAL A 45 1.39 6.88 -6.94
C VAL A 45 0.37 6.62 -8.03
N LEU A 46 -0.88 6.37 -7.64
CA LEU A 46 -1.99 6.12 -8.55
C LEU A 46 -2.86 7.38 -8.67
N PRO A 47 -2.85 8.08 -9.82
CA PRO A 47 -3.74 9.22 -10.00
C PRO A 47 -5.20 8.74 -10.09
N VAL A 48 -6.07 9.36 -9.31
CA VAL A 48 -7.52 9.11 -9.31
C VAL A 48 -8.24 10.26 -10.01
N SER A 49 -9.21 9.90 -10.87
CA SER A 49 -10.04 10.85 -11.61
C SER A 49 -11.49 10.40 -11.58
N TRP A 50 -12.40 11.38 -11.40
CA TRP A 50 -13.85 11.19 -11.39
C TRP A 50 -14.38 10.47 -12.64
N ASN A 51 -13.74 10.66 -13.80
CA ASN A 51 -14.14 10.05 -15.08
C ASN A 51 -14.06 8.52 -15.13
N HIS A 52 -13.23 7.91 -14.28
CA HIS A 52 -12.90 6.48 -14.38
C HIS A 52 -13.28 5.67 -13.14
N ASN A 53 -13.52 6.34 -11.99
CA ASN A 53 -13.56 5.67 -10.69
C ASN A 53 -14.83 5.96 -9.85
N ALA A 54 -15.78 6.76 -10.34
CA ALA A 54 -17.03 7.02 -9.64
C ALA A 54 -18.12 6.01 -10.03
N ALA A 55 -18.78 5.41 -9.03
CA ALA A 55 -19.96 4.58 -9.26
C ALA A 55 -21.22 5.45 -9.20
N ALA A 56 -22.09 5.33 -10.20
CA ALA A 56 -23.37 6.06 -10.19
C ALA A 56 -24.27 5.54 -9.05
N GLU A 57 -24.53 6.38 -8.06
CA GLU A 57 -25.39 6.08 -6.91
C GLU A 57 -26.57 7.07 -6.87
N PHE A 58 -27.80 6.54 -6.70
CA PHE A 58 -29.02 7.34 -6.69
C PHE A 58 -29.39 7.77 -5.26
N GLY A 59 -29.76 9.04 -5.07
CA GLY A 59 -30.34 9.54 -3.80
C GLY A 59 -29.48 10.52 -3.01
N ARG A 60 -28.32 10.97 -3.53
CA ARG A 60 -27.47 12.00 -2.90
C ARG A 60 -27.00 13.06 -3.91
N PRO A 61 -26.60 14.26 -3.45
CA PRO A 61 -25.90 15.24 -4.31
C PRO A 61 -24.68 14.59 -4.99
N PRO A 62 -24.49 14.77 -6.31
CA PRO A 62 -23.40 14.12 -7.05
C PRO A 62 -22.01 14.37 -6.46
N GLN A 63 -21.75 15.59 -5.97
CA GLN A 63 -20.47 15.97 -5.39
C GLN A 63 -20.17 15.22 -4.08
N GLU A 64 -21.16 15.06 -3.20
CA GLU A 64 -20.99 14.35 -1.92
C GLU A 64 -20.73 12.86 -2.14
N SER A 65 -21.44 12.25 -3.09
CA SER A 65 -21.22 10.84 -3.46
C SER A 65 -19.81 10.62 -4.02
N ILE A 66 -19.30 11.53 -4.86
CA ILE A 66 -17.93 11.45 -5.40
C ILE A 66 -16.90 11.67 -4.29
N ASN A 67 -17.15 12.60 -3.37
CA ASN A 67 -16.24 12.90 -2.27
C ASN A 67 -16.04 11.68 -1.36
N GLU A 68 -17.13 11.01 -0.95
CA GLU A 68 -17.04 9.81 -0.09
C GLU A 68 -16.40 8.61 -0.82
N GLN A 69 -16.71 8.42 -2.10
CA GLN A 69 -16.21 7.28 -2.86
C GLN A 69 -14.74 7.44 -3.27
N LEU A 70 -14.29 8.67 -3.54
CA LEU A 70 -13.00 8.93 -4.19
C LEU A 70 -12.07 9.79 -3.34
N VAL A 71 -12.53 10.96 -2.88
CA VAL A 71 -11.69 11.97 -2.24
C VAL A 71 -11.24 11.52 -0.86
N ASP A 72 -12.16 10.96 -0.06
CA ASP A 72 -11.88 10.56 1.31
C ASP A 72 -10.86 9.41 1.40
N ARG A 73 -10.63 8.70 0.30
CA ARG A 73 -9.65 7.59 0.17
C ARG A 73 -8.29 8.03 -0.38
N CYS A 74 -8.12 9.31 -0.71
CA CYS A 74 -6.88 9.82 -1.28
C CYS A 74 -5.83 10.12 -0.19
N ASP A 75 -4.61 9.62 -0.40
CA ASP A 75 -3.47 9.86 0.48
C ASP A 75 -2.74 11.16 0.13
N ILE A 76 -2.89 11.61 -1.12
CA ILE A 76 -2.23 12.78 -1.69
C ILE A 76 -3.27 13.58 -2.49
N CYS A 77 -3.23 14.90 -2.39
CA CYS A 77 -3.96 15.82 -3.25
C CYS A 77 -2.99 16.82 -3.87
N ILE A 78 -3.03 16.96 -5.20
CA ILE A 78 -2.42 18.08 -5.91
C ILE A 78 -3.56 18.99 -6.37
N ALA A 79 -3.68 20.14 -5.73
CA ALA A 79 -4.62 21.18 -6.11
C ALA A 79 -3.95 22.19 -7.04
N ILE A 80 -4.57 22.47 -8.19
CA ILE A 80 -4.04 23.38 -9.21
C ILE A 80 -5.03 24.51 -9.42
N PHE A 81 -4.56 25.75 -9.24
CA PHE A 81 -5.35 26.95 -9.47
C PHE A 81 -4.76 27.78 -10.62
N ALA A 82 -5.57 27.96 -11.68
CA ALA A 82 -5.39 29.02 -12.65
C ALA A 82 -6.10 30.29 -12.15
N ASN A 83 -6.95 30.93 -12.94
CA ASN A 83 -7.51 32.23 -12.60
C ASN A 83 -8.87 32.18 -11.89
N ARG A 84 -9.34 30.98 -11.50
CA ARG A 84 -10.61 30.77 -10.82
C ARG A 84 -10.43 30.01 -9.52
N ILE A 85 -11.30 30.27 -8.54
CA ILE A 85 -11.42 29.44 -7.34
C ILE A 85 -12.33 28.24 -7.58
N GLY A 86 -13.33 28.38 -8.46
CA GLY A 86 -14.31 27.34 -8.78
C GLY A 86 -15.72 27.69 -8.33
N THR A 87 -16.61 26.70 -8.43
CA THR A 87 -18.03 26.86 -8.10
C THR A 87 -18.27 26.50 -6.63
N PRO A 88 -18.95 27.37 -5.85
CA PRO A 88 -19.28 27.09 -4.45
C PRO A 88 -20.02 25.76 -4.29
N THR A 89 -19.72 25.03 -3.23
CA THR A 89 -20.51 23.87 -2.80
C THR A 89 -21.42 24.25 -1.64
N ALA A 90 -22.19 23.30 -1.14
CA ALA A 90 -23.03 23.52 0.04
C ALA A 90 -22.23 23.89 1.30
N SER A 91 -20.93 23.55 1.34
CA SER A 91 -20.11 23.63 2.54
C SER A 91 -18.86 24.51 2.40
N THR A 92 -18.39 24.80 1.17
CA THR A 92 -17.13 25.54 0.95
C THR A 92 -17.20 26.50 -0.24
N GLU A 93 -16.20 27.37 -0.33
CA GLU A 93 -16.09 28.36 -1.40
C GLU A 93 -15.97 27.77 -2.80
N SER A 94 -15.41 26.55 -2.93
CA SER A 94 -15.45 25.77 -4.15
C SER A 94 -15.28 24.26 -3.93
N GLY A 95 -15.61 23.46 -4.95
CA GLY A 95 -15.37 22.01 -4.92
C GLY A 95 -13.91 21.65 -4.69
N THR A 96 -12.98 22.38 -5.31
CA THR A 96 -11.53 22.18 -5.14
C THR A 96 -11.10 22.50 -3.70
N THR A 97 -11.66 23.54 -3.08
CA THR A 97 -11.35 23.83 -1.67
C THR A 97 -11.97 22.79 -0.72
N GLU A 98 -13.15 22.25 -1.03
CA GLU A 98 -13.74 21.13 -0.29
C GLU A 98 -12.84 19.88 -0.32
N GLU A 99 -12.33 19.55 -1.51
CA GLU A 99 -11.46 18.40 -1.72
C GLU A 99 -10.13 18.53 -0.96
N ILE A 100 -9.52 19.72 -0.97
CA ILE A 100 -8.33 20.05 -0.17
C ILE A 100 -8.59 19.81 1.32
N ASP A 101 -9.69 20.36 1.84
CA ASP A 101 -10.03 20.28 3.26
C ASP A 101 -10.28 18.83 3.68
N ARG A 102 -10.97 18.04 2.86
CA ARG A 102 -11.26 16.63 3.13
C ARG A 102 -9.97 15.80 3.20
N VAL A 103 -9.10 15.92 2.18
CA VAL A 103 -7.83 15.18 2.17
C VAL A 103 -6.95 15.59 3.35
N ASN A 104 -6.87 16.89 3.66
CA ASN A 104 -6.10 17.37 4.80
C ASN A 104 -6.65 16.87 6.14
N LYS A 105 -7.97 16.90 6.34
CA LYS A 105 -8.65 16.38 7.55
C LYS A 105 -8.42 14.88 7.75
N ASN A 106 -8.35 14.11 6.66
CA ASN A 106 -8.02 12.68 6.70
C ASN A 106 -6.50 12.41 6.89
N GLY A 107 -5.70 13.48 7.02
CA GLY A 107 -4.26 13.40 7.25
C GLY A 107 -3.44 13.17 5.98
N GLY A 108 -4.05 13.30 4.80
CA GLY A 108 -3.35 13.23 3.53
C GLY A 108 -2.34 14.36 3.34
N TYR A 109 -1.50 14.23 2.32
CA TYR A 109 -0.59 15.29 1.90
C TYR A 109 -1.26 16.18 0.84
N VAL A 110 -1.31 17.49 1.07
CA VAL A 110 -1.83 18.44 0.09
C VAL A 110 -0.69 19.29 -0.46
N GLY A 111 -0.53 19.30 -1.78
CA GLY A 111 0.31 20.24 -2.50
C GLY A 111 -0.55 21.20 -3.31
N ILE A 112 -0.27 22.50 -3.21
CA ILE A 112 -1.04 23.56 -3.89
C ILE A 112 -0.15 24.25 -4.92
N LEU A 113 -0.61 24.27 -6.17
CA LEU A 113 0.06 24.85 -7.32
C LEU A 113 -0.75 26.04 -7.86
N ARG A 114 -0.07 27.17 -8.11
CA ARG A 114 -0.66 28.37 -8.73
C ARG A 114 -0.04 28.61 -10.10
N SER A 115 -0.86 28.63 -11.15
CA SER A 115 -0.42 28.95 -12.51
C SER A 115 -0.24 30.45 -12.72
N VAL A 116 0.98 30.95 -12.82
CA VAL A 116 1.24 32.37 -13.15
C VAL A 116 1.39 32.61 -14.65
N ARG A 117 0.91 31.65 -15.47
CA ARG A 117 0.93 31.76 -16.93
C ARG A 117 0.14 32.97 -17.42
N PRO A 118 0.62 33.64 -18.48
CA PRO A 118 -0.18 34.64 -19.16
C PRO A 118 -1.51 34.03 -19.62
N ALA A 119 -2.61 34.67 -19.22
CA ALA A 119 -3.95 34.34 -19.68
C ALA A 119 -4.55 35.57 -20.36
N ASP A 120 -5.47 35.34 -21.29
CA ASP A 120 -6.22 36.44 -21.91
C ASP A 120 -7.03 37.16 -20.82
N THR A 121 -6.72 38.43 -20.56
CA THR A 121 -7.41 39.26 -19.56
C THR A 121 -8.92 39.28 -19.76
N ARG A 122 -9.42 39.11 -21.00
CA ARG A 122 -10.86 39.07 -21.29
C ARG A 122 -11.54 37.79 -20.81
N SER A 123 -10.78 36.72 -20.63
CA SER A 123 -11.25 35.42 -20.13
C SER A 123 -11.22 35.32 -18.60
N ILE A 124 -10.60 36.30 -17.93
CA ILE A 124 -10.47 36.33 -16.48
C ILE A 124 -11.73 36.97 -15.89
N ASP A 125 -12.43 36.20 -15.05
CA ASP A 125 -13.49 36.69 -14.19
C ASP A 125 -12.87 37.39 -12.95
N PRO A 126 -13.02 38.72 -12.79
CA PRO A 126 -12.40 39.45 -11.69
C PRO A 126 -12.90 39.02 -10.30
N ASP A 127 -14.15 38.59 -10.18
CA ASP A 127 -14.72 38.12 -8.90
C ASP A 127 -14.07 36.79 -8.50
N GLN A 128 -14.04 35.84 -9.45
CA GLN A 128 -13.38 34.54 -9.24
C GLN A 128 -11.90 34.69 -8.89
N LEU A 129 -11.18 35.59 -9.56
CA LEU A 129 -9.78 35.85 -9.29
C LEU A 129 -9.58 36.53 -7.92
N GLY A 130 -10.46 37.47 -7.55
CA GLY A 130 -10.44 38.12 -6.24
C GLY A 130 -10.65 37.12 -5.10
N ARG A 131 -11.66 36.26 -5.22
CA ARG A 131 -11.94 35.19 -4.26
C ARG A 131 -10.78 34.20 -4.16
N LEU A 132 -10.20 33.79 -5.29
CA LEU A 132 -9.02 32.93 -5.30
C LEU A 132 -7.85 33.57 -4.54
N ARG A 133 -7.60 34.87 -4.74
CA ARG A 133 -6.52 35.57 -4.01
C ARG A 133 -6.75 35.56 -2.52
N ASN A 134 -7.97 35.89 -2.07
CA ASN A 134 -8.32 35.84 -0.65
C ASN A 134 -8.10 34.45 -0.06
N TYR A 135 -8.61 33.40 -0.73
CA TYR A 135 -8.40 32.02 -0.30
C TYR A 135 -6.91 31.64 -0.21
N LEU A 136 -6.11 31.98 -1.23
CA LEU A 136 -4.68 31.70 -1.23
C LEU A 136 -3.95 32.47 -0.12
N ASP A 137 -4.35 33.71 0.16
CA ASP A 137 -3.77 34.51 1.24
C ASP A 137 -4.12 33.93 2.62
N ASP A 138 -5.34 33.43 2.81
CA ASP A 138 -5.77 32.79 4.05
C ASP A 138 -4.95 31.51 4.34
N ILE A 139 -4.77 30.65 3.32
CA ILE A 139 -4.06 29.37 3.51
C ILE A 139 -2.53 29.50 3.52
N LYS A 140 -1.95 30.59 3.00
CA LYS A 140 -0.49 30.82 2.98
C LYS A 140 0.15 30.75 4.37
N THR A 141 -0.62 31.03 5.41
CA THR A 141 -0.17 30.90 6.80
C THR A 141 0.12 29.45 7.21
N ASN A 142 -0.56 28.48 6.58
CA ASN A 142 -0.54 27.06 6.94
C ASN A 142 -0.10 26.13 5.80
N SER A 143 0.12 26.66 4.58
CA SER A 143 0.51 25.89 3.41
C SER A 143 1.46 26.68 2.51
N LEU A 144 2.47 25.98 1.97
CA LEU A 144 3.30 26.50 0.90
C LEU A 144 2.54 26.38 -0.43
N VAL A 145 2.40 27.49 -1.15
CA VAL A 145 1.86 27.52 -2.52
C VAL A 145 3.04 27.65 -3.48
N LEU A 146 3.17 26.70 -4.41
CA LEU A 146 4.21 26.75 -5.43
C LEU A 146 3.65 27.34 -6.73
N GLU A 147 4.35 28.34 -7.26
CA GLU A 147 3.97 28.94 -8.55
C GLU A 147 4.66 28.22 -9.71
N TYR A 148 4.01 28.24 -10.88
CA TYR A 148 4.61 27.76 -12.11
C TYR A 148 4.19 28.60 -13.31
N GLU A 149 5.12 28.83 -14.24
CA GLU A 149 4.89 29.59 -15.48
C GLU A 149 5.00 28.73 -16.74
N ASP A 150 5.55 27.52 -16.64
CA ASP A 150 5.77 26.64 -17.79
C ASP A 150 5.60 25.15 -17.43
N ASN A 151 5.77 24.28 -18.43
CA ASN A 151 5.60 22.84 -18.24
C ASN A 151 6.76 22.22 -17.42
N VAL A 152 7.95 22.82 -17.49
CA VAL A 152 9.16 22.30 -16.82
C VAL A 152 9.03 22.51 -15.32
N THR A 153 8.67 23.72 -14.91
CA THR A 153 8.44 24.12 -13.52
C THR A 153 7.25 23.36 -12.93
N LEU A 154 6.16 23.20 -13.69
CA LEU A 154 5.02 22.39 -13.26
C LEU A 154 5.44 20.94 -12.97
N ALA A 155 6.17 20.30 -13.88
CA ALA A 155 6.64 18.93 -13.67
C ALA A 155 7.58 18.82 -12.46
N ALA A 156 8.52 19.76 -12.29
CA ALA A 156 9.45 19.79 -11.17
C ALA A 156 8.74 19.96 -9.82
N ASN A 157 7.76 20.87 -9.75
CA ASN A 157 6.96 21.09 -8.54
C ASN A 157 6.14 19.84 -8.18
N VAL A 158 5.55 19.18 -9.18
CA VAL A 158 4.83 17.90 -8.97
C VAL A 158 5.78 16.84 -8.43
N GLU A 159 6.95 16.64 -9.05
CA GLU A 159 7.94 15.66 -8.57
C GLU A 159 8.39 15.93 -7.13
N GLN A 160 8.64 17.20 -6.79
CA GLN A 160 8.99 17.60 -5.43
C GLN A 160 7.86 17.28 -4.43
N ILE A 161 6.60 17.57 -4.80
CA ILE A 161 5.43 17.23 -3.99
C ILE A 161 5.36 15.71 -3.78
N LEU A 162 5.54 14.91 -4.83
CA LEU A 162 5.48 13.45 -4.73
C LEU A 162 6.57 12.89 -3.82
N VAL A 163 7.81 13.39 -3.94
CA VAL A 163 8.92 12.99 -3.06
C VAL A 163 8.59 13.33 -1.61
N ALA A 164 8.10 14.55 -1.34
CA ALA A 164 7.74 14.97 0.02
C ALA A 164 6.57 14.16 0.58
N ALA A 165 5.51 13.96 -0.22
CA ALA A 165 4.31 13.24 0.16
C ALA A 165 4.60 11.77 0.47
N VAL A 166 5.32 11.08 -0.42
CA VAL A 166 5.66 9.67 -0.23
C VAL A 166 6.64 9.50 0.94
N SER A 167 7.61 10.41 1.09
CA SER A 167 8.53 10.37 2.25
C SER A 167 7.79 10.61 3.57
N ARG A 168 6.82 11.54 3.60
CA ARG A 168 5.97 11.79 4.77
C ARG A 168 5.09 10.59 5.06
N ASN A 169 4.41 10.03 4.07
CA ASN A 169 3.50 8.90 4.26
C ASN A 169 4.25 7.64 4.67
N ARG A 170 5.47 7.44 4.17
CA ARG A 170 6.38 6.42 4.68
C ARG A 170 6.83 6.72 6.09
N GLY A 171 7.25 7.95 6.39
CA GLY A 171 7.58 8.35 7.75
C GLY A 171 6.40 8.16 8.71
N ARG A 172 5.17 8.46 8.30
CA ARG A 172 3.94 8.21 9.07
C ARG A 172 3.60 6.74 9.15
N ALA A 173 3.73 5.96 8.09
CA ALA A 173 3.53 4.52 8.14
C ALA A 173 4.58 3.86 9.04
N GLU A 174 5.84 4.25 8.93
CA GLU A 174 6.94 3.83 9.80
C GLU A 174 6.71 4.30 11.24
N VAL A 175 6.23 5.53 11.46
CA VAL A 175 5.88 6.10 12.78
C VAL A 175 4.58 5.53 13.33
N GLN A 176 3.62 5.07 12.52
CA GLN A 176 2.37 4.45 12.94
C GLN A 176 2.57 2.94 13.19
N LEU A 177 3.50 2.33 12.46
CA LEU A 177 4.16 1.08 12.81
C LEU A 177 5.09 1.23 14.03
N ALA A 178 5.52 2.46 14.38
CA ALA A 178 6.44 2.75 15.49
C ALA A 178 5.84 3.60 16.65
N SER A 179 4.54 3.92 16.66
CA SER A 179 3.86 4.70 17.70
C SER A 179 2.93 3.77 18.49
N PRO A 180 2.85 3.94 19.81
CA PRO A 180 2.74 2.82 20.73
C PRO A 180 1.30 2.38 20.95
N SER A 181 0.89 1.32 20.26
CA SER A 181 0.34 0.19 21.01
C SER A 181 1.53 -0.68 21.43
N ALA A 182 1.99 -0.42 22.66
CA ALA A 182 3.21 -0.94 23.29
C ALA A 182 4.55 -0.37 22.77
N ALA A 183 5.22 0.39 23.64
CA ALA A 183 6.61 0.78 23.51
C ALA A 183 7.50 -0.41 23.12
N LYS A 184 8.49 -0.18 22.25
CA LYS A 184 9.66 -1.04 21.98
C LYS A 184 9.57 -2.46 22.53
N ALA A 185 8.91 -3.33 21.80
CA ALA A 185 9.53 -4.61 21.57
C ALA A 185 9.43 -4.93 20.08
N GLN A 186 10.59 -5.21 19.51
CA GLN A 186 10.63 -5.92 18.25
C GLN A 186 10.05 -7.28 18.59
N TYR A 187 9.02 -7.71 17.88
CA TYR A 187 8.39 -9.00 18.15
C TYR A 187 8.67 -9.97 17.02
N ALA A 188 8.63 -11.25 17.35
CA ALA A 188 8.61 -12.29 16.35
C ALA A 188 7.19 -12.41 15.78
N GLU A 189 7.09 -12.76 14.52
CA GLU A 189 5.82 -13.04 13.88
C GLU A 189 6.01 -14.19 12.91
N ILE A 190 5.45 -15.36 13.25
CA ILE A 190 5.68 -16.58 12.51
C ILE A 190 4.46 -16.92 11.68
N TRP A 191 4.68 -17.09 10.39
CA TRP A 191 3.68 -17.53 9.44
C TRP A 191 4.05 -18.90 8.86
N PRO A 192 3.20 -19.92 9.01
CA PRO A 192 3.36 -21.18 8.30
C PRO A 192 2.93 -21.03 6.84
N ARG A 193 3.71 -21.60 5.92
CA ARG A 193 3.40 -21.66 4.48
C ARG A 193 3.84 -22.97 3.86
N THR A 194 3.33 -23.27 2.67
CA THR A 194 3.78 -24.43 1.90
C THR A 194 4.78 -24.01 0.83
N THR A 195 5.83 -24.79 0.67
CA THR A 195 6.79 -24.65 -0.41
C THR A 195 7.08 -26.01 -1.03
N SER A 196 7.52 -26.03 -2.29
CA SER A 196 7.83 -27.26 -3.00
C SER A 196 9.13 -27.11 -3.78
N GLU A 197 9.93 -28.16 -3.80
CA GLU A 197 11.11 -28.25 -4.66
C GLU A 197 10.94 -29.42 -5.63
N GLU A 198 11.17 -29.15 -6.92
CA GLU A 198 11.14 -30.18 -7.95
C GLU A 198 12.52 -30.83 -8.08
N LYS A 199 12.58 -32.14 -7.88
CA LYS A 199 13.78 -32.93 -8.02
C LYS A 199 13.72 -33.74 -9.31
N VAL A 200 14.52 -33.31 -10.28
CA VAL A 200 14.70 -34.02 -11.54
C VAL A 200 15.78 -35.09 -11.35
N ARG A 201 15.44 -36.35 -11.66
CA ARG A 201 16.37 -37.48 -11.68
C ARG A 201 16.39 -38.08 -13.08
N THR A 202 17.59 -38.25 -13.62
CA THR A 202 17.80 -38.98 -14.87
C THR A 202 18.34 -40.37 -14.53
N ASN A 203 17.64 -41.42 -14.96
CA ASN A 203 18.10 -42.79 -14.75
C ASN A 203 19.27 -43.15 -15.69
N SER A 204 19.92 -44.29 -15.46
CA SER A 204 21.03 -44.77 -16.30
C SER A 204 20.64 -45.09 -17.76
N ARG A 205 19.34 -45.02 -18.10
CA ARG A 205 18.81 -45.17 -19.46
C ARG A 205 18.42 -43.83 -20.09
N GLY A 206 18.76 -42.70 -19.46
CA GLY A 206 18.48 -41.35 -19.98
C GLY A 206 17.04 -40.87 -19.81
N GLN A 207 16.17 -41.65 -19.14
CA GLN A 207 14.80 -41.20 -18.86
C GLN A 207 14.79 -40.25 -17.66
N VAL A 208 14.14 -39.11 -17.85
CA VAL A 208 13.96 -38.07 -16.85
C VAL A 208 12.69 -38.36 -16.07
N SER A 209 12.81 -38.49 -14.74
CA SER A 209 11.71 -38.57 -13.80
C SER A 209 11.75 -37.33 -12.91
N SER A 210 10.65 -36.58 -12.85
CA SER A 210 10.48 -35.51 -11.88
C SER A 210 9.78 -36.04 -10.63
N SER A 211 10.20 -35.58 -9.46
CA SER A 211 9.53 -35.83 -8.18
C SER A 211 9.43 -34.51 -7.43
N ARG A 212 8.26 -34.21 -6.85
CA ARG A 212 8.03 -32.98 -6.09
C ARG A 212 8.16 -33.26 -4.60
N ASN A 213 9.08 -32.57 -3.94
CA ASN A 213 9.23 -32.60 -2.50
C ASN A 213 8.44 -31.43 -1.91
N TRP A 214 7.60 -31.73 -0.92
CA TRP A 214 6.80 -30.75 -0.21
C TRP A 214 7.43 -30.37 1.11
N TYR A 215 7.28 -29.11 1.50
CA TYR A 215 7.70 -28.63 2.81
C TYR A 215 6.65 -27.72 3.43
N ILE A 216 6.50 -27.83 4.75
CA ILE A 216 5.94 -26.74 5.57
C ILE A 216 7.11 -25.84 5.93
N ALA A 217 6.98 -24.55 5.66
CA ALA A 217 7.97 -23.56 6.04
C ALA A 217 7.39 -22.64 7.11
N LEU A 218 8.17 -22.41 8.18
CA LEU A 218 7.87 -21.38 9.18
C LEU A 218 8.76 -20.18 8.89
N PHE A 219 8.14 -19.06 8.51
CA PHE A 219 8.84 -17.83 8.21
C PHE A 219 8.60 -16.81 9.32
N ASN A 220 9.67 -16.28 9.91
CA ASN A 220 9.57 -15.16 10.85
C ASN A 220 9.61 -13.84 10.09
N SER A 221 8.45 -13.22 9.86
CA SER A 221 8.34 -11.87 9.28
C SER A 221 8.57 -10.75 10.30
N GLY A 222 8.70 -11.10 11.58
CA GLY A 222 8.94 -10.19 12.67
C GLY A 222 10.35 -9.63 12.71
N LYS A 223 10.56 -8.63 13.58
CA LYS A 223 11.85 -7.93 13.76
C LYS A 223 12.67 -8.47 14.95
N ALA A 224 12.15 -9.43 15.71
CA ALA A 224 12.85 -10.09 16.81
C ALA A 224 12.91 -11.63 16.65
N PRO A 225 13.87 -12.28 17.31
CA PRO A 225 13.96 -13.74 17.31
C PRO A 225 12.75 -14.36 18.02
N ALA A 226 12.17 -15.40 17.42
CA ALA A 226 11.20 -16.25 18.07
C ALA A 226 11.92 -17.37 18.82
N ARG A 227 11.45 -17.75 20.00
CA ARG A 227 12.02 -18.86 20.78
C ARG A 227 10.99 -19.96 20.96
N ASN A 228 11.46 -21.19 21.17
CA ASN A 228 10.60 -22.35 21.45
C ASN A 228 9.46 -22.50 20.42
N VAL A 229 9.76 -22.32 19.13
CA VAL A 229 8.75 -22.39 18.08
C VAL A 229 8.31 -23.84 17.94
N LYS A 230 7.02 -24.06 18.07
CA LYS A 230 6.36 -25.35 17.85
C LYS A 230 5.26 -25.13 16.83
N PHE A 231 4.93 -26.17 16.06
CA PHE A 231 3.76 -26.14 15.23
C PHE A 231 3.06 -27.49 15.27
N ASP A 232 1.75 -27.45 15.13
CA ASP A 232 0.86 -28.60 15.08
C ASP A 232 -0.01 -28.48 13.83
N VAL A 233 -0.32 -29.62 13.21
CA VAL A 233 -1.07 -29.66 11.95
C VAL A 233 -2.23 -30.62 12.11
N LYS A 234 -3.44 -30.10 11.93
CA LYS A 234 -4.69 -30.87 12.04
C LYS A 234 -5.48 -30.81 10.75
N ASP A 235 -6.25 -31.86 10.49
CA ASP A 235 -7.20 -31.87 9.38
C ASP A 235 -8.23 -30.75 9.60
N GLU A 236 -8.45 -29.92 8.58
CA GLU A 236 -9.34 -28.76 8.70
C GLU A 236 -10.82 -29.15 8.78
N ARG A 237 -11.20 -30.34 8.29
CA ARG A 237 -12.59 -30.82 8.24
C ARG A 237 -12.97 -31.61 9.48
N SER A 238 -12.08 -32.49 9.97
CA SER A 238 -12.38 -33.33 11.14
C SER A 238 -11.79 -32.80 12.45
N GLY A 239 -10.72 -32.00 12.38
CA GLY A 239 -9.97 -31.56 13.56
C GLY A 239 -9.06 -32.65 14.15
N ASP A 240 -8.99 -33.82 13.52
CA ASP A 240 -8.09 -34.91 13.89
C ASP A 240 -6.68 -34.68 13.35
N ASP A 241 -5.73 -35.51 13.78
CA ASP A 241 -4.37 -35.49 13.26
C ASP A 241 -4.36 -35.74 11.75
N VAL A 242 -3.54 -34.96 11.03
CA VAL A 242 -3.38 -35.20 9.60
C VAL A 242 -2.74 -36.57 9.34
N PRO A 243 -3.21 -37.31 8.33
CA PRO A 243 -2.71 -38.67 8.09
C PRO A 243 -1.31 -38.70 7.46
N TRP A 244 -0.80 -37.55 6.99
CA TRP A 244 0.54 -37.42 6.40
C TRP A 244 1.58 -37.05 7.46
N ARG A 245 2.82 -37.50 7.26
CA ARG A 245 3.89 -37.35 8.25
C ARG A 245 4.92 -36.31 7.82
N ILE A 246 5.31 -35.46 8.76
CA ILE A 246 6.53 -34.64 8.64
C ILE A 246 7.71 -35.61 8.77
N ILE A 247 8.60 -35.63 7.78
CA ILE A 247 9.76 -36.53 7.78
C ILE A 247 10.83 -35.90 8.68
N VAL A 248 10.88 -36.32 9.94
CA VAL A 248 11.92 -35.94 10.89
C VAL A 248 12.82 -37.14 11.16
N SER A 249 14.11 -36.91 11.33
CA SER A 249 15.13 -37.96 11.51
C SER A 249 15.03 -38.72 12.85
N ASP A 250 14.17 -38.31 13.79
CA ASP A 250 13.97 -39.00 15.07
C ASP A 250 12.51 -38.90 15.53
N VAL A 251 11.95 -40.00 16.03
CA VAL A 251 10.50 -40.23 16.13
C VAL A 251 9.87 -39.75 17.46
N ASP A 252 10.66 -39.40 18.48
CA ASP A 252 10.14 -39.16 19.84
C ASP A 252 10.45 -37.77 20.43
N THR A 253 10.98 -36.83 19.66
CA THR A 253 11.21 -35.44 20.11
C THR A 253 10.20 -34.48 19.48
N PRO A 254 9.38 -33.77 20.27
CA PRO A 254 8.61 -32.63 19.78
C PRO A 254 9.53 -31.66 19.04
N PHE A 255 9.16 -31.26 17.83
CA PHE A 255 10.00 -30.37 17.03
C PHE A 255 9.94 -28.95 17.61
N ASP A 256 10.92 -28.63 18.44
CA ASP A 256 11.09 -27.32 19.04
C ASP A 256 12.20 -26.58 18.28
N VAL A 257 11.84 -25.58 17.45
CA VAL A 257 12.86 -24.64 16.94
C VAL A 257 13.25 -23.75 18.12
N ALA A 258 14.43 -24.00 18.68
CA ALA A 258 14.90 -23.27 19.86
C ALA A 258 14.92 -21.75 19.63
N VAL A 259 15.40 -21.31 18.46
CA VAL A 259 15.40 -19.90 18.04
C VAL A 259 15.21 -19.77 16.52
N LEU A 260 14.29 -18.91 16.08
CA LEU A 260 14.10 -18.52 14.67
C LEU A 260 14.38 -17.02 14.51
N ALA A 261 15.43 -16.66 13.78
CA ALA A 261 15.88 -15.28 13.62
C ALA A 261 14.87 -14.43 12.81
N PRO A 262 14.89 -13.09 12.96
CA PRO A 262 14.12 -12.18 12.11
C PRO A 262 14.38 -12.42 10.63
N ASN A 263 13.34 -12.33 9.80
CA ASN A 263 13.41 -12.52 8.34
C ASN A 263 14.05 -13.84 7.89
N SER A 264 13.98 -14.87 8.73
CA SER A 264 14.53 -16.20 8.42
C SER A 264 13.43 -17.25 8.32
N GLU A 265 13.75 -18.34 7.64
CA GLU A 265 12.84 -19.45 7.37
C GLU A 265 13.47 -20.77 7.79
N VAL A 266 12.66 -21.67 8.35
CA VAL A 266 12.99 -23.08 8.51
C VAL A 266 11.96 -23.92 7.74
N ARG A 267 12.42 -24.99 7.08
CA ARG A 267 11.59 -25.86 6.23
C ARG A 267 11.55 -27.28 6.78
N PHE A 268 10.36 -27.89 6.74
CA PHE A 268 10.09 -29.23 7.22
C PHE A 268 9.57 -30.09 6.08
N PRO A 269 10.31 -31.12 5.65
CA PRO A 269 9.89 -31.98 4.55
C PRO A 269 8.65 -32.79 4.94
N VAL A 270 7.74 -32.93 3.99
CA VAL A 270 6.46 -33.61 4.16
C VAL A 270 6.41 -34.86 3.28
N ALA A 271 6.06 -36.00 3.89
CA ALA A 271 5.70 -37.22 3.17
C ALA A 271 4.19 -37.25 2.94
N LEU A 272 3.77 -37.08 1.68
CA LEU A 272 2.38 -37.26 1.28
C LEU A 272 2.10 -38.71 0.89
N GLY A 273 1.07 -39.30 1.49
CA GLY A 273 0.48 -40.56 1.04
C GLY A 273 -0.51 -40.34 -0.11
N MET A 274 -0.85 -41.42 -0.82
CA MET A 274 -1.85 -41.39 -1.88
C MET A 274 -3.26 -41.16 -1.30
N GLY A 275 -4.02 -40.18 -1.81
CA GLY A 275 -5.40 -39.91 -1.40
C GLY A 275 -5.57 -39.06 -0.13
N MET A 276 -4.51 -38.43 0.35
CA MET A 276 -4.51 -37.66 1.60
C MET A 276 -5.14 -36.26 1.45
N PRO A 277 -5.68 -35.68 2.53
CA PRO A 277 -6.16 -34.30 2.54
C PRO A 277 -5.01 -33.34 2.21
N VAL A 278 -5.24 -32.51 1.20
CA VAL A 278 -4.27 -31.52 0.68
C VAL A 278 -4.29 -30.23 1.51
N GLN A 279 -5.37 -30.02 2.26
CA GLN A 279 -5.61 -28.81 3.04
C GLN A 279 -5.62 -29.18 4.52
N ALA A 280 -4.81 -28.46 5.30
CA ALA A 280 -4.69 -28.69 6.73
C ALA A 280 -4.57 -27.36 7.47
N ARG A 281 -4.95 -27.38 8.74
CA ARG A 281 -4.87 -26.24 9.65
C ARG A 281 -3.57 -26.34 10.41
N CYS A 282 -2.67 -25.39 10.21
CA CYS A 282 -1.38 -25.33 10.88
C CYS A 282 -1.43 -24.27 11.98
N VAL A 283 -1.28 -24.70 13.23
CA VAL A 283 -1.20 -23.83 14.40
C VAL A 283 0.26 -23.77 14.83
N VAL A 284 0.82 -22.57 14.88
CA VAL A 284 2.18 -22.30 15.32
C VAL A 284 2.13 -21.59 16.65
N THR A 285 3.02 -21.95 17.57
CA THR A 285 3.22 -21.26 18.85
C THR A 285 4.69 -20.92 19.03
N TRP A 286 4.99 -19.77 19.59
CA TRP A 286 6.36 -19.36 19.93
C TRP A 286 6.36 -18.48 21.16
N ASP A 287 7.51 -18.33 21.79
CA ASP A 287 7.73 -17.37 22.87
C ASP A 287 8.51 -16.17 22.32
N ASP A 288 8.05 -14.95 22.60
CA ASP A 288 8.80 -13.71 22.39
C ASP A 288 8.70 -12.79 23.62
N ASP A 289 9.13 -11.54 23.50
CA ASP A 289 9.12 -10.58 24.62
C ASP A 289 7.69 -10.24 25.12
N ARG A 290 6.63 -10.67 24.41
CA ARG A 290 5.21 -10.59 24.85
C ARG A 290 4.76 -11.85 25.60
N GLY A 291 5.64 -12.83 25.79
CA GLY A 291 5.29 -14.16 26.28
C GLY A 291 4.87 -15.09 25.13
N ARG A 292 4.06 -16.10 25.45
CA ARG A 292 3.65 -17.12 24.47
C ARG A 292 2.65 -16.56 23.47
N GLN A 293 3.00 -16.62 22.20
CA GLN A 293 2.20 -16.22 21.05
C GLN A 293 1.74 -17.44 20.25
N THR A 294 0.69 -17.24 19.46
CA THR A 294 0.17 -18.25 18.54
C THR A 294 -0.30 -17.62 17.25
N ASN A 295 -0.19 -18.36 16.16
CA ASN A 295 -0.73 -18.00 14.86
C ASN A 295 -1.28 -19.25 14.18
N GLU A 296 -2.27 -19.08 13.32
CA GLU A 296 -2.93 -20.18 12.63
C GLU A 296 -3.09 -19.83 11.15
N ALA A 297 -2.78 -20.78 10.27
CA ALA A 297 -3.09 -20.65 8.86
C ALA A 297 -3.46 -21.97 8.23
N THR A 298 -4.32 -21.88 7.22
CA THR A 298 -4.64 -23.00 6.35
C THR A 298 -3.52 -23.21 5.33
N ILE A 299 -2.89 -24.38 5.37
CA ILE A 299 -1.82 -24.79 4.45
C ILE A 299 -2.38 -25.72 3.37
N ARG A 300 -1.87 -25.57 2.13
CA ARG A 300 -2.28 -26.38 0.97
C ARG A 300 -1.08 -26.98 0.24
N LEU A 301 -1.08 -28.29 0.02
CA LEU A 301 0.00 -29.06 -0.60
C LEU A 301 -0.41 -29.56 -2.02
N VAL A 302 -0.38 -28.68 -3.04
CA VAL A 302 -0.93 -28.92 -4.39
C VAL A 302 0.12 -29.14 -5.48
#